data_AF-U2V8C3-F1
#
_entry.id   AF-U2V8C3-F1
#
_cell.length_a   1.000
_cell.length_b   1.000
_cell.length_c   1.000
_cell.angle_alpha   90.00
_cell.angle_beta   90.00
_cell.angle_gamma   90.00
#
_symmetry.space_group_name_H-M   'P 1'
#
loop_
_entity.id
_entity.type
_entity.pdbx_description
1 polymer ?
#
loop_
_entity_poly.entity_id
_entity_poly.type
_entity_poly.pdbx_seq_one_letter_code
_entity_poly.pdbx_strand_id
1 'polypeptide(L)'
;MIEIMIEILTLIISIIAIVISMFAIKVTKGQVEIELRNMITSSRERYEDMLIKFKENEEERLKEVYENILESSLENYLNSYDEACSKYIDNKVDKVRFKKNYSDEIKNNIENFEEKYTQTSRYKATIKVYNKWNNIEK
;
A
#
# COMPACT_ATOMS: atom_id res chain seq x y z
N MET A 1 -38.62 36.03 13.41
CA MET A 1 -38.22 35.22 14.59
C MET A 1 -38.14 33.74 14.23
N ILE A 2 -39.19 33.15 13.65
CA ILE A 2 -39.19 31.74 13.20
C ILE A 2 -38.14 31.49 12.10
N GLU A 3 -38.03 32.35 11.08
CA GLU A 3 -37.02 32.20 10.02
C GLU A 3 -35.58 32.21 10.57
N ILE A 4 -35.25 33.18 11.44
CA ILE A 4 -33.96 33.25 12.14
C ILE A 4 -33.70 31.97 12.96
N MET A 5 -34.72 31.41 13.61
CA MET A 5 -34.57 30.15 14.34
C MET A 5 -34.29 28.96 13.41
N ILE A 6 -34.91 28.91 12.23
CA ILE A 6 -34.66 27.87 11.22
C ILE A 6 -33.22 27.98 10.70
N GLU A 7 -32.74 29.19 10.40
CA GLU A 7 -31.37 29.43 9.95
C GLU A 7 -30.32 29.01 11.00
N ILE A 8 -30.57 29.31 12.28
CA ILE A 8 -29.68 28.87 13.37
C ILE A 8 -29.69 27.34 13.47
N LEU A 9 -30.87 26.70 13.35
CA LEU A 9 -30.99 25.24 13.43
C LEU A 9 -30.28 24.55 12.26
N THR A 10 -30.42 25.04 11.03
CA THR A 10 -29.73 24.47 9.85
C THR A 10 -28.22 24.64 9.98
N LEU A 11 -27.74 25.76 10.50
CA LEU A 11 -26.32 25.96 10.79
C LEU A 11 -25.81 24.92 11.80
N ILE A 12 -26.53 24.68 12.89
CA ILE A 12 -26.14 23.68 13.91
C ILE A 12 -26.08 22.27 13.29
N ILE A 13 -27.10 21.89 12.51
CA ILE A 13 -27.13 20.58 11.83
C ILE A 13 -25.94 20.44 10.88
N SER A 14 -25.60 21.49 10.13
CA SER A 14 -24.46 21.48 9.21
C SER A 14 -23.13 21.25 9.93
N ILE A 15 -22.93 21.88 11.09
CA ILE A 15 -21.73 21.71 11.91
C ILE A 15 -21.63 20.28 12.44
N ILE A 16 -22.74 19.73 12.94
CA ILE A 16 -22.80 18.33 13.41
C ILE A 16 -22.47 17.37 12.28
N ALA A 17 -23.02 17.59 11.08
CA ALA A 17 -22.74 16.75 9.91
C ALA A 17 -21.26 16.78 9.52
N ILE A 18 -20.61 17.95 9.57
CA ILE A 18 -19.18 18.10 9.31
C ILE A 18 -18.35 17.30 10.34
N VAL A 19 -18.69 17.36 11.63
CA VAL A 19 -17.97 16.61 12.69
C VAL A 19 -18.10 15.10 12.47
N ILE A 20 -19.30 14.61 12.15
CA ILE A 20 -19.54 13.19 11.83
C ILE A 20 -18.73 12.78 10.60
N SER A 21 -18.71 13.61 9.56
CA SER A 21 -17.90 13.41 8.35
C SER A 21 -16.41 13.25 8.67
N MET A 22 -15.85 14.11 9.53
CA MET A 22 -14.44 14.00 9.95
C MET A 22 -14.15 12.68 10.67
N PHE A 23 -15.07 12.22 11.52
CA PHE A 23 -14.93 10.93 12.19
C PHE A 23 -14.98 9.77 11.21
N ALA A 24 -15.92 9.80 10.26
CA ALA A 24 -16.04 8.79 9.20
C ALA A 24 -14.74 8.69 8.38
N ILE A 25 -14.15 9.82 7.97
CA ILE A 25 -12.87 9.84 7.25
C ILE A 25 -11.76 9.11 8.03
N LYS A 26 -11.68 9.33 9.35
CA LYS A 26 -10.67 8.68 10.19
C LYS A 26 -10.88 7.17 10.24
N VAL A 27 -12.12 6.71 10.37
CA VAL A 27 -12.45 5.28 10.35
C VAL A 27 -12.10 4.66 8.99
N THR A 28 -12.44 5.33 7.89
CA THR A 28 -12.09 4.87 6.53
C THR A 28 -10.59 4.74 6.35
N LYS A 29 -9.77 5.69 6.84
CA LYS A 29 -8.30 5.55 6.79
C LYS A 29 -7.81 4.32 7.54
N GLY A 30 -8.38 4.03 8.71
CA GLY A 30 -8.05 2.82 9.47
C GLY A 30 -8.41 1.52 8.72
N GLN A 31 -9.54 1.50 8.01
CA GLN A 31 -9.94 0.37 7.17
C GLN A 31 -8.97 0.16 6.00
N VAL A 32 -8.58 1.25 5.31
CA VAL A 32 -7.59 1.20 4.23
C VAL A 32 -6.25 0.65 4.75
N GLU A 33 -5.81 1.05 5.94
CA GLU A 33 -4.58 0.51 6.53
C GLU A 33 -4.64 -1.00 6.82
N ILE A 34 -5.79 -1.51 7.27
CA ILE A 34 -6.00 -2.95 7.50
C ILE A 34 -6.00 -3.70 6.16
N GLU A 35 -6.70 -3.18 5.15
CA GLU A 35 -6.75 -3.78 3.82
C GLU A 35 -5.35 -3.87 3.19
N LEU A 36 -4.57 -2.79 3.25
CA LEU A 36 -3.19 -2.78 2.76
C LEU A 36 -2.31 -3.78 3.50
N ARG A 37 -2.45 -3.88 4.82
CA ARG A 37 -1.72 -4.88 5.62
C ARG A 37 -2.07 -6.30 5.17
N ASN A 38 -3.35 -6.61 5.03
CA ASN A 38 -3.79 -7.95 4.62
C ASN A 38 -3.33 -8.29 3.20
N MET A 39 -3.38 -7.32 2.29
CA MET A 39 -2.90 -7.49 0.92
C MET A 39 -1.39 -7.75 0.86
N ILE A 40 -0.59 -6.97 1.60
CA ILE A 40 0.87 -7.16 1.67
C ILE A 40 1.19 -8.52 2.32
N THR A 41 0.58 -8.84 3.45
CA THR A 41 0.83 -10.11 4.15
C THR A 41 0.47 -11.32 3.28
N SER A 42 -0.72 -11.32 2.66
CA SER A 42 -1.15 -12.45 1.83
C SER A 42 -0.30 -12.63 0.57
N SER A 43 0.14 -11.54 -0.06
CA SER A 43 1.04 -11.61 -1.22
C SER A 43 2.44 -12.09 -0.82
N ARG A 44 2.95 -11.66 0.34
CA ARG A 44 4.22 -12.13 0.92
C ARG A 44 4.17 -13.62 1.20
N GLU A 45 3.18 -14.09 1.95
CA GLU A 45 3.01 -15.50 2.29
C GLU A 45 2.94 -16.38 1.04
N ARG A 46 2.21 -15.93 0.01
CA ARG A 46 2.13 -16.64 -1.27
C ARG A 46 3.48 -16.68 -1.99
N TYR A 47 4.20 -15.58 -2.04
CA TYR A 47 5.52 -15.53 -2.67
C TYR A 47 6.52 -16.45 -1.95
N GLU A 48 6.55 -16.41 -0.62
CA GLU A 48 7.42 -17.24 0.21
C GLU A 48 7.10 -18.74 0.06
N ASP A 49 5.82 -19.12 0.06
CA ASP A 49 5.37 -20.52 -0.17
C ASP A 49 5.78 -21.03 -1.56
N MET A 50 5.63 -20.20 -2.59
CA MET A 50 6.08 -20.57 -3.95
C MET A 50 7.60 -20.66 -4.05
N LEU A 51 8.33 -19.77 -3.37
CA LEU A 51 9.79 -19.79 -3.36
C LEU A 51 10.34 -21.05 -2.70
N ILE A 52 9.73 -21.50 -1.60
CA ILE A 52 10.08 -22.75 -0.92
C ILE A 52 9.82 -23.93 -1.88
N LYS A 53 8.62 -24.02 -2.46
CA LYS A 53 8.27 -25.10 -3.40
C LYS A 53 9.18 -25.14 -4.62
N PHE A 54 9.57 -23.98 -5.15
CA PHE A 54 10.51 -23.91 -6.26
C PHE A 54 11.91 -24.43 -5.87
N LYS A 55 12.38 -24.14 -4.66
CA LYS A 55 13.69 -24.59 -4.16
C LYS A 55 13.73 -26.07 -3.80
N GLU A 56 12.62 -26.62 -3.29
CA GLU A 56 12.51 -28.04 -2.90
C GLU A 56 12.28 -28.96 -4.09
N ASN A 57 11.89 -28.43 -5.25
CA ASN A 57 11.57 -29.24 -6.41
C ASN A 57 12.81 -29.53 -7.26
N GLU A 58 13.24 -30.80 -7.24
CA GLU A 58 14.33 -31.31 -8.07
C GLU A 58 13.86 -31.81 -9.45
N GLU A 59 12.55 -31.87 -9.70
CA GLU A 59 11.99 -32.35 -10.96
C GLU A 59 12.01 -31.26 -12.04
N GLU A 60 12.96 -31.39 -12.97
CA GLU A 60 13.20 -30.45 -14.09
C GLU A 60 11.92 -30.06 -14.84
N ARG A 61 11.00 -31.02 -15.05
CA ARG A 61 9.76 -30.82 -15.80
C ARG A 61 8.77 -29.89 -15.09
N LEU A 62 8.78 -29.87 -13.76
CA LEU A 62 7.91 -29.00 -12.98
C LEU A 62 8.57 -27.66 -12.68
N LYS A 63 9.89 -27.57 -12.80
CA LYS A 63 10.67 -26.37 -12.48
C LYS A 63 10.24 -25.15 -13.29
N GLU A 64 10.01 -25.29 -14.60
CA GLU A 64 9.52 -24.20 -15.45
C GLU A 64 8.13 -23.69 -15.02
N VAL A 65 7.24 -24.60 -14.60
CA VAL A 65 5.91 -24.23 -14.11
C VAL A 65 6.03 -23.46 -12.79
N TYR A 66 6.84 -23.95 -11.86
CA TYR A 66 7.07 -23.27 -10.58
C TYR A 66 7.79 -21.94 -10.75
N GLU A 67 8.70 -21.81 -11.71
CA GLU A 67 9.38 -20.55 -12.03
C GLU A 67 8.38 -19.49 -12.50
N ASN A 68 7.51 -19.83 -13.45
CA ASN A 68 6.46 -18.92 -13.93
C ASN A 68 5.50 -18.49 -12.81
N ILE A 69 5.10 -19.42 -11.94
CA ILE A 69 4.23 -19.12 -10.80
C ILE A 69 4.94 -18.25 -9.77
N LEU A 70 6.22 -18.54 -9.49
CA LEU A 70 7.05 -17.77 -8.58
C LEU A 70 7.19 -16.34 -9.07
N GLU A 71 7.48 -16.14 -10.35
CA GLU A 71 7.59 -14.84 -10.98
C GLU A 71 6.27 -14.06 -10.89
N SER A 72 5.15 -14.71 -11.21
CA SER A 72 3.82 -14.10 -11.03
C SER A 72 3.51 -13.74 -9.58
N SER A 73 3.95 -14.56 -8.62
CA SER A 73 3.78 -14.27 -7.19
C SER A 73 4.66 -13.11 -6.72
N LEU A 74 5.88 -12.99 -7.25
CA LEU A 74 6.77 -11.84 -7.02
C LEU A 74 6.15 -10.56 -7.57
N GLU A 75 5.66 -10.59 -8.82
CA GLU A 75 4.98 -9.42 -9.41
C GLU A 75 3.80 -8.96 -8.55
N ASN A 76 2.98 -9.89 -8.05
CA ASN A 76 1.86 -9.59 -7.16
C ASN A 76 2.32 -9.01 -5.82
N TYR A 77 3.40 -9.56 -5.25
CA TYR A 77 4.03 -9.02 -4.05
C TYR A 77 4.48 -7.57 -4.27
N LEU A 78 5.23 -7.27 -5.33
CA LEU A 78 5.70 -5.91 -5.62
C LEU A 78 4.55 -4.95 -5.97
N ASN A 79 3.50 -5.44 -6.67
CA ASN A 79 2.29 -4.66 -6.95
C ASN A 79 1.58 -4.24 -5.65
N SER A 80 1.56 -5.09 -4.62
CA SER A 80 0.95 -4.75 -3.33
C SER A 80 1.61 -3.54 -2.66
N TYR A 81 2.94 -3.43 -2.76
CA TYR A 81 3.68 -2.26 -2.27
C TYR A 81 3.43 -1.02 -3.11
N ASP A 82 3.33 -1.17 -4.43
CA ASP A 82 3.05 -0.05 -5.31
C ASP A 82 1.66 0.55 -5.06
N GLU A 83 0.66 -0.31 -4.88
CA GLU A 83 -0.69 0.11 -4.48
C GLU A 83 -0.68 0.79 -3.11
N ALA A 84 0.02 0.23 -2.12
CA ALA A 84 0.16 0.84 -0.80
C ALA A 84 0.84 2.22 -0.87
N CYS A 85 1.90 2.34 -1.67
CA CYS A 85 2.61 3.60 -1.91
C CYS A 85 1.72 4.63 -2.63
N SER A 86 0.86 4.18 -3.55
CA SER A 86 -0.13 5.02 -4.22
C SER A 86 -1.11 5.62 -3.21
N LYS A 87 -1.66 4.80 -2.30
CA LYS A 87 -2.52 5.31 -1.20
C LYS A 87 -1.79 6.28 -0.27
N TYR A 88 -0.51 6.06 -0.01
CA TYR A 88 0.33 7.01 0.75
C TYR A 88 0.48 8.36 0.04
N ILE A 89 0.74 8.35 -1.27
CA ILE A 89 0.84 9.56 -2.09
C ILE A 89 -0.49 10.33 -2.04
N ASP A 90 -1.61 9.62 -2.20
CA ASP A 90 -2.98 10.15 -2.19
C ASP A 90 -3.48 10.60 -0.80
N ASN A 91 -2.67 10.49 0.26
CA ASN A 91 -3.04 10.83 1.64
C ASN A 91 -4.23 10.02 2.20
N LYS A 92 -4.45 8.81 1.67
CA LYS A 92 -5.53 7.87 2.06
C LYS A 92 -5.17 7.02 3.28
N VAL A 93 -3.94 7.13 3.78
CA VAL A 93 -3.42 6.47 5.00
C VAL A 93 -2.77 7.50 5.92
N ASP A 94 -2.51 7.15 7.18
CA ASP A 94 -1.67 7.95 8.05
C ASP A 94 -0.20 7.89 7.57
N LYS A 95 0.34 9.03 7.13
CA LYS A 95 1.69 9.08 6.52
C LYS A 95 2.82 8.75 7.50
N VAL A 96 2.67 9.11 8.78
CA VAL A 96 3.71 8.88 9.79
C VAL A 96 3.77 7.40 10.12
N ARG A 97 2.60 6.80 10.39
CA ARG A 97 2.47 5.37 10.66
C ARG A 97 2.87 4.53 9.45
N PHE A 98 2.46 4.92 8.25
CA PHE A 98 2.83 4.21 7.02
C PHE A 98 4.35 4.17 6.83
N LYS A 99 5.04 5.32 6.94
CA LYS A 99 6.51 5.37 6.83
C LYS A 99 7.16 4.50 7.90
N LYS A 100 6.71 4.58 9.15
CA LYS A 100 7.22 3.74 10.25
C LYS A 100 7.09 2.24 9.95
N ASN A 101 5.98 1.81 9.36
CA ASN A 101 5.72 0.39 9.15
C ASN A 101 6.40 -0.19 7.90
N TYR A 102 6.59 0.60 6.85
CA TYR A 102 6.96 0.08 5.53
C TYR A 102 8.26 0.64 4.94
N SER A 103 8.93 1.59 5.61
CA SER A 103 10.16 2.20 5.07
C SER A 103 11.27 1.19 4.81
N ASP A 104 11.55 0.31 5.76
CA ASP A 104 12.58 -0.72 5.61
C ASP A 104 12.20 -1.75 4.54
N GLU A 105 10.94 -2.21 4.53
CA GLU A 105 10.47 -3.20 3.55
C GLU A 105 10.49 -2.63 2.12
N ILE A 106 10.09 -1.36 1.92
CA ILE A 106 10.15 -0.69 0.62
C ILE A 106 11.60 -0.54 0.15
N LYS A 107 12.52 -0.17 1.06
CA LYS A 107 13.95 -0.10 0.75
C LYS A 107 14.49 -1.46 0.33
N ASN A 108 14.23 -2.50 1.13
CA ASN A 108 14.68 -3.86 0.86
C ASN A 108 14.13 -4.39 -0.46
N ASN A 109 12.87 -4.10 -0.80
CA ASN A 109 12.30 -4.51 -2.08
C ASN A 109 13.04 -3.87 -3.27
N ILE A 110 13.37 -2.59 -3.19
CA ILE A 110 14.11 -1.92 -4.27
C ILE A 110 15.54 -2.45 -4.38
N GLU A 111 16.22 -2.69 -3.26
CA GLU A 111 17.60 -3.19 -3.25
C GLU A 111 17.68 -4.66 -3.71
N ASN A 112 16.72 -5.51 -3.33
CA ASN A 112 16.74 -6.94 -3.67
C ASN A 112 16.19 -7.26 -5.06
N PHE A 113 15.38 -6.37 -5.63
CA PHE A 113 14.73 -6.55 -6.94
C PHE A 113 15.00 -5.34 -7.84
N GLU A 114 16.23 -4.82 -7.83
CA GLU A 114 16.62 -3.59 -8.52
C GLU A 114 16.22 -3.59 -10.02
N GLU A 115 16.31 -4.76 -10.66
CA GLU A 115 15.93 -4.96 -12.06
C GLU A 115 14.44 -4.70 -12.34
N LYS A 116 13.58 -4.79 -11.32
CA LYS A 116 12.15 -4.48 -11.40
C LYS A 116 11.87 -2.98 -11.28
N TYR A 117 12.79 -2.19 -10.71
CA TYR A 117 12.62 -0.78 -10.37
C TYR A 117 13.40 0.18 -11.28
N THR A 118 13.42 -0.11 -12.57
CA THR A 118 14.03 0.76 -13.59
C THR A 118 13.24 2.05 -13.84
N GLN A 119 13.81 2.98 -14.61
CA GLN A 119 13.13 4.24 -14.98
C GLN A 119 11.79 4.03 -15.71
N THR A 120 11.65 2.93 -16.44
CA THR A 120 10.42 2.55 -17.16
C THR A 120 9.54 1.58 -16.36
N SER A 121 9.85 1.36 -15.08
CA SER A 121 9.11 0.44 -14.23
C SER A 121 7.63 0.82 -14.10
N ARG A 122 6.80 -0.21 -13.96
CA ARG A 122 5.38 -0.07 -13.58
C ARG A 122 5.21 0.38 -12.13
N TYR A 123 6.20 0.10 -11.25
CA TYR A 123 6.14 0.36 -9.82
C TYR A 123 6.51 1.81 -9.45
N LYS A 124 5.87 2.78 -10.11
CA LYS A 124 6.21 4.20 -10.04
C LYS A 124 5.93 4.80 -8.66
N ALA A 125 4.89 4.33 -7.97
CA ALA A 125 4.53 4.84 -6.67
C ALA A 125 5.58 4.42 -5.62
N THR A 126 6.03 3.16 -5.67
CA THR A 126 7.11 2.64 -4.82
C THR A 126 8.39 3.45 -5.01
N ILE A 127 8.83 3.65 -6.26
CA ILE A 127 10.03 4.44 -6.58
C ILE A 127 9.90 5.87 -6.04
N LYS A 128 8.75 6.52 -6.26
CA LYS A 128 8.51 7.90 -5.78
C LYS A 128 8.57 8.00 -4.27
N VAL A 129 7.98 7.04 -3.55
CA VAL A 129 7.98 7.00 -2.09
C VAL A 129 9.39 6.74 -1.55
N TYR A 130 10.11 5.77 -2.12
CA TYR A 130 11.50 5.48 -1.78
C TYR A 130 12.40 6.70 -1.96
N ASN A 131 12.36 7.33 -3.13
CA ASN A 131 13.14 8.54 -3.41
C ASN A 131 12.79 9.66 -2.43
N LYS A 132 11.51 9.85 -2.10
CA LYS A 132 11.10 10.86 -1.11
C LYS A 132 11.68 10.60 0.28
N TRP A 133 11.92 9.35 0.66
CA TRP A 133 12.40 9.00 1.99
C TRP A 133 13.92 8.90 2.10
N ASN A 134 14.60 8.54 1.00
CA ASN A 134 16.04 8.28 0.96
C ASN A 134 16.86 9.38 0.27
N ASN A 135 16.27 10.13 -0.68
CA ASN A 135 16.92 11.30 -1.27
C ASN A 135 16.59 12.54 -0.43
N ILE A 136 17.20 12.62 0.75
CA ILE A 136 17.29 13.86 1.54
C ILE A 136 18.46 14.70 0.96
N GLU A 137 18.40 15.02 -0.32
CA GLU A 137 19.20 16.10 -0.92
C GLU A 137 18.30 16.96 -1.79
N LYS A 138 17.69 17.96 -1.13
CA LYS A 138 17.80 19.39 -1.47
C LYS A 138 17.33 20.24 -0.29
#